data_AF-A0A495BKI8-F1
#
_entry.id   AF-A0A495BKI8-F1
#
_cell.length_a   1.000
_cell.length_b   1.000
_cell.length_c   1.000
_cell.angle_alpha   90.00
_cell.angle_beta   90.00
_cell.angle_gamma   90.00
#
_symmetry.space_group_name_H-M   'P 1'
#
loop_
_entity.id
_entity.type
_entity.pdbx_description
1 polymer ?
#
loop_
_entity_poly.entity_id
_entity_poly.type
_entity_poly.pdbx_seq_one_letter_code
_entity_poly.pdbx_strand_id
1 'polypeptide(L)' 'MLQQLFRHLCARRPLAIGCMIIGSLLFVLASALQQAAAGSVPLLLLSIVLMVLGVAGQMLGLLALMRGGKR' A
#
# COMPACT_ATOMS: atom_id res chain seq x y z
N MET A 1 -17.65 5.76 7.05
CA MET A 1 -16.34 6.40 6.84
C MET A 1 -15.54 5.79 5.69
N LEU A 2 -15.23 4.47 5.70
CA LEU A 2 -14.37 3.84 4.69
C LEU A 2 -14.86 4.04 3.23
N GLN A 3 -16.18 3.96 3.01
CA GLN A 3 -16.79 4.16 1.69
C GLN A 3 -16.66 5.60 1.15
N GLN A 4 -16.68 6.63 2.02
CA GLN A 4 -16.49 8.03 1.61
C GLN A 4 -15.03 8.30 1.24
N LEU A 5 -14.08 7.73 2.01
CA LEU A 5 -12.66 7.80 1.70
C LEU A 5 -12.36 7.19 0.32
N PHE A 6 -12.99 6.04 0.04
CA PHE A 6 -12.86 5.35 -1.24
C PHE A 6 -13.46 6.14 -2.41
N ARG A 7 -14.61 6.79 -2.21
CA ARG A 7 -15.21 7.68 -3.22
C ARG A 7 -14.32 8.89 -3.52
N HIS A 8 -13.69 9.50 -2.51
CA HIS A 8 -12.74 10.59 -2.73
C HIS A 8 -11.46 10.15 -3.45
N LEU A 9 -10.95 8.96 -3.13
CA LEU A 9 -9.82 8.34 -3.83
C LEU A 9 -10.14 8.04 -5.31
N CYS A 10 -11.34 7.51 -5.61
CA CYS A 10 -11.79 7.30 -6.99
C CYS A 10 -12.01 8.62 -7.76
N ALA A 11 -12.45 9.68 -7.08
CA ALA A 11 -12.69 10.98 -7.72
C ALA A 11 -11.40 11.74 -8.06
N ARG A 12 -10.29 11.43 -7.38
CA ARG A 12 -8.99 12.08 -7.59
C ARG A 12 -7.90 11.05 -7.87
N ARG A 13 -7.67 10.76 -9.16
CA ARG A 13 -6.52 9.98 -9.66
C ARG A 13 -5.18 10.26 -8.95
N PRO A 14 -4.78 11.51 -8.63
CA PRO A 14 -3.53 11.76 -7.91
C PRO A 14 -3.50 11.16 -6.49
N LEU A 15 -4.64 11.03 -5.80
CA LEU A 15 -4.70 10.36 -4.49
C LEU A 15 -4.48 8.84 -4.63
N ALA A 16 -5.01 8.23 -5.70
CA ALA A 16 -4.81 6.81 -5.96
C ALA A 16 -3.35 6.50 -6.32
N ILE A 17 -2.71 7.36 -7.11
CA ILE A 17 -1.27 7.30 -7.41
C ILE A 17 -0.46 7.50 -6.12
N GLY A 18 -0.81 8.48 -5.29
CA GLY A 18 -0.17 8.68 -3.98
C GLY A 18 -0.26 7.45 -3.09
N CYS A 19 -1.41 6.78 -3.05
CA CYS A 19 -1.62 5.54 -2.30
C CYS A 19 -0.75 4.39 -2.84
N MET A 20 -0.59 4.27 -4.17
CA MET A 20 0.34 3.32 -4.78
C MET A 20 1.80 3.61 -4.41
N ILE A 21 2.23 4.87 -4.47
CA ILE A 21 3.61 5.28 -4.13
C ILE A 21 3.91 4.96 -2.67
N ILE A 22 2.99 5.30 -1.76
CA ILE A 22 3.13 5.00 -0.32
C ILE A 22 3.19 3.49 -0.09
N GLY A 23 2.33 2.71 -0.76
CA GLY A 23 2.35 1.25 -0.67
C GLY A 23 3.67 0.64 -1.16
N SER A 24 4.23 1.16 -2.25
CA SER A 24 5.54 0.74 -2.77
C SER A 24 6.68 1.11 -1.83
N LEU A 25 6.67 2.30 -1.22
CA LEU A 25 7.68 2.70 -0.23
C LEU A 25 7.65 1.77 0.99
N LEU A 26 6.47 1.44 1.51
CA LEU A 26 6.30 0.49 2.61
C LEU A 26 6.84 -0.89 2.24
N PHE A 27 6.62 -1.34 1.00
CA PHE A 27 7.14 -2.62 0.52
C PHE A 27 8.67 -2.63 0.42
N VAL A 28 9.28 -1.57 -0.11
CA VAL A 28 10.74 -1.41 -0.17
C VAL A 28 11.35 -1.40 1.23
N LEU A 29 10.75 -0.66 2.16
CA LEU A 29 11.13 -0.65 3.57
C LEU A 29 11.01 -2.04 4.19
N ALA A 30 9.94 -2.77 3.90
CA ALA A 30 9.75 -4.14 4.38
C ALA A 30 10.85 -5.08 3.86
N SER A 31 11.17 -5.02 2.57
CA SER A 31 12.26 -5.82 1.98
C SER A 31 13.63 -5.47 2.56
N ALA A 32 13.90 -4.18 2.80
CA ALA A 32 15.13 -3.75 3.45
C ALA A 32 15.21 -4.25 4.90
N LEU A 33 14.11 -4.16 5.65
CA LEU A 33 14.00 -4.69 7.01
C LEU A 33 14.23 -6.21 7.04
N GLN A 34 13.67 -6.93 6.07
CA GLN A 34 13.79 -8.38 5.99
C GLN A 34 15.24 -8.82 5.71
N GLN A 35 15.99 -8.08 4.90
CA GLN A 35 17.43 -8.31 4.72
C GLN A 35 18.24 -7.97 5.98
N ALA A 36 17.86 -6.91 6.69
CA ALA A 36 18.50 -6.51 7.94
C ALA A 36 18.11 -7.38 9.15
N ALA A 37 17.08 -8.22 9.03
CA ALA A 37 16.49 -8.92 10.16
C ALA A 37 17.42 -9.95 10.82
N ALA A 38 18.49 -10.42 10.16
CA ALA A 38 19.56 -11.27 10.75
C ALA A 38 19.09 -12.35 11.75
N GLY A 39 17.94 -13.01 11.50
CA GLY A 39 17.37 -14.06 12.36
C GLY A 39 16.47 -13.57 13.52
N SER A 40 16.24 -12.28 13.66
CA SER A 40 15.32 -11.72 14.66
C SER A 40 13.84 -11.86 14.23
N VAL A 41 13.17 -12.81 14.89
CA VAL A 41 11.73 -13.09 14.76
C VAL A 41 10.83 -11.84 14.77
N PRO A 42 11.01 -10.84 15.67
CA PRO A 42 10.12 -9.67 15.69
C PRO A 42 10.28 -8.77 14.44
N LEU A 43 11.48 -8.65 13.88
CA LEU A 43 11.71 -7.87 12.66
C LEU A 43 11.16 -8.59 11.42
N LEU A 44 11.20 -9.92 11.39
CA LEU A 44 10.52 -10.73 10.37
C LEU A 44 9.00 -10.55 10.40
N LEU A 45 8.38 -10.60 11.59
CA LEU A 45 6.94 -10.35 11.74
C LEU A 45 6.57 -8.94 11.30
N LEU A 46 7.37 -7.94 11.69
CA LEU A 46 7.16 -6.56 11.29
C LEU A 46 7.30 -6.37 9.76
N SER A 47 8.27 -7.04 9.13
CA SER A 47 8.44 -6.98 7.67
C SER A 47 7.24 -7.59 6.94
N ILE A 48 6.68 -8.69 7.44
CA ILE A 48 5.47 -9.30 6.88
C ILE A 48 4.28 -8.34 6.97
N VAL A 49 4.08 -7.70 8.13
CA VAL A 49 2.98 -6.73 8.30
C VAL A 49 3.14 -5.53 7.36
N LEU A 50 4.36 -5.01 7.21
CA LEU A 50 4.66 -3.91 6.29
C LEU A 50 4.45 -4.31 4.82
N MET A 51 4.84 -5.53 4.43
CA MET A 51 4.56 -6.07 3.09
C MET A 51 3.05 -6.16 2.83
N VAL A 52 2.28 -6.72 3.77
CA VAL A 52 0.83 -6.86 3.62
C VAL A 52 0.15 -5.50 3.50
N LEU A 53 0.54 -4.53 4.32
CA LEU A 53 0.03 -3.15 4.23
C LEU A 53 0.42 -2.48 2.91
N GLY A 54 1.66 -2.67 2.45
CA GLY A 54 2.13 -2.16 1.16
C GLY A 54 1.32 -2.69 -0.01
N VAL A 55 1.13 -4.01 -0.07
CA VAL A 55 0.34 -4.69 -1.12
C VAL A 55 -1.14 -4.29 -1.04
N ALA A 56 -1.72 -4.20 0.16
CA ALA A 56 -3.09 -3.73 0.33
C ALA A 56 -3.26 -2.29 -0.17
N GLY A 57 -2.32 -1.39 0.14
CA GLY A 57 -2.31 -0.01 -0.36
C GLY A 57 -2.22 0.07 -1.89
N GLN A 58 -1.33 -0.72 -2.51
CA GLN A 58 -1.22 -0.80 -3.97
C GLN A 58 -2.52 -1.33 -4.61
N MET A 59 -3.10 -2.41 -4.06
CA MET A 59 -4.38 -2.96 -4.53
C MET A 59 -5.52 -1.95 -4.43
N LEU A 60 -5.63 -1.21 -3.32
CA LEU A 60 -6.65 -0.18 -3.15
C LEU A 60 -6.44 0.99 -4.14
N GLY A 61 -5.19 1.41 -4.37
CA GLY A 61 -4.86 2.40 -5.39
C GLY A 61 -5.21 1.94 -6.80
N LEU A 62 -4.93 0.68 -7.12
CA LEU A 62 -5.23 0.07 -8.43
C LEU A 62 -6.74 -0.03 -8.66
N LEU A 63 -7.48 -0.49 -7.66
CA LEU A 63 -8.96 -0.52 -7.67
C LEU A 63 -9.55 0.89 -7.82
N ALA A 64 -8.96 1.89 -7.15
CA ALA A 64 -9.40 3.28 -7.25
C ALA A 64 -9.19 3.84 -8.67
N LEU A 65 -8.07 3.52 -9.32
CA LEU A 65 -7.78 3.88 -10.71
C LEU A 65 -8.72 3.16 -11.71
N MET A 66 -8.93 1.85 -11.53
CA MET A 66 -9.84 1.06 -12.39
C MET A 66 -11.29 1.55 -12.32
N ARG A 67 -11.78 1.93 -11.13
CA ARG A 67 -13.13 2.52 -10.98
C ARG A 67 -13.20 3.96 -11.48
N GLY A 68 -12.12 4.74 -11.36
CA GLY A 68 -12.03 6.12 -11.87
C GLY A 68 -11.85 6.23 -13.39
N GLY A 69 -11.60 5.13 -14.10
CA GLY A 69 -11.50 5.07 -15.56
C GLY A 69 -12.83 4.87 -16.29
N LYS A 70 -13.94 4.70 -15.56
CA LYS A 70 -15.27 4.39 -16.11
C LYS A 70 -16.14 5.63 -16.43
N ARG A 71 -15.52 6.79 -16.64
CA ARG A 71 -16.19 8.00 -17.13
C ARG A 71 -15.48 8.53 -18.36
#